data_AF-A0AAV2GAW9-F1
#
_entry.id   AF-A0AAV2GAW9-F1
#
_cell.length_a   1.000
_cell.length_b   1.000
_cell.length_c   1.000
_cell.angle_alpha   90.00
_cell.angle_beta   90.00
_cell.angle_gamma   90.00
#
_symmetry.space_group_name_H-M   'P 1'
#
loop_
_entity.id
_entity.type
_entity.pdbx_description
1 polymer ?
#
loop_
_entity_poly.entity_id
_entity_poly.type
_entity_poly.pdbx_seq_one_letter_code
_entity_poly.pdbx_strand_id
1 'polypeptide(L)'
;MTGSSGTTDSTSESKIVEAQIITFNPAAQLPLKLTPTNFASWRSQLETLLMGFDLIGFIDGSNVAPPQSISADGAATANPAYRNWFRQDKLILHALRCSIDESIYSFVSAASTARDAWLILEKLYASNAQSRINHLKGKIGKITRGDRDVLAFVNDLKSTAAELALIGEPVKDLDLVVHCLRGLGDDYKAFFAAVRARGPGLTVEDLVDSLVEYESDLKSQQHTIIPTAFYTQGQRSDGHPRSPRGAPPSQPYRGASPSRGQQGLLQRASGPGPSPKQAGPGTLHKCCFSFGPGLISIWHCPFVARPLCNCSIFPGPN
;
A
#
# COMPACT_ATOMS: atom_id res chain seq x y z
N MET A 1 -56.50 64.75 43.45
CA MET A 1 -55.11 64.62 42.96
C MET A 1 -54.43 63.53 43.76
N THR A 2 -54.24 62.35 43.19
CA THR A 2 -53.43 61.24 43.74
C THR A 2 -53.23 60.22 42.62
N GLY A 3 -52.18 60.39 41.82
CA GLY A 3 -51.80 59.40 40.81
C GLY A 3 -50.74 58.47 41.38
N SER A 4 -51.05 57.19 41.56
CA SER A 4 -50.04 56.17 41.91
C SER A 4 -49.47 55.56 40.64
N SER A 5 -48.20 55.88 40.35
CA SER A 5 -47.44 55.21 39.31
C SER A 5 -47.20 53.74 39.69
N GLY A 6 -47.52 52.82 38.78
CA GLY A 6 -47.24 51.39 38.91
C GLY A 6 -46.39 50.92 37.74
N THR A 7 -45.16 51.43 37.61
CA THR A 7 -44.24 51.03 36.55
C THR A 7 -43.78 49.59 36.79
N THR A 8 -44.18 48.67 35.93
CA THR A 8 -43.69 47.29 35.92
C THR A 8 -42.27 47.26 35.35
N ASP A 9 -41.26 47.31 36.22
CA ASP A 9 -39.87 47.25 35.81
C ASP A 9 -39.48 45.80 35.43
N SER A 10 -39.61 45.49 34.14
CA SER A 10 -39.35 44.15 33.59
C SER A 10 -37.86 43.95 33.33
N THR A 11 -37.07 43.83 34.40
CA THR A 11 -35.64 43.49 34.31
C THR A 11 -35.49 42.06 33.75
N SER A 12 -35.19 41.96 32.46
CA SER A 12 -34.95 40.70 31.76
C SER A 12 -33.57 40.15 32.13
N GLU A 13 -33.51 39.23 33.11
CA GLU A 13 -32.29 38.47 33.42
C GLU A 13 -31.85 37.64 32.20
N SER A 14 -30.93 38.19 31.40
CA SER A 14 -30.23 37.46 30.36
C SER A 14 -29.24 36.47 30.98
N LYS A 15 -29.75 35.33 31.46
CA LYS A 15 -28.94 34.26 32.05
C LYS A 15 -27.93 33.76 31.01
N ILE A 16 -26.66 34.11 31.24
CA ILE A 16 -25.54 33.53 30.50
C ILE A 16 -25.51 32.04 30.86
N VAL A 17 -25.96 31.20 29.93
CA VAL A 17 -25.85 29.75 30.05
C VAL A 17 -24.36 29.41 29.92
N GLU A 18 -23.69 29.15 31.05
CA GLU A 18 -22.33 28.61 31.01
C GLU A 18 -22.35 27.26 30.28
N ALA A 19 -21.77 27.23 29.07
CA ALA A 19 -21.75 26.03 28.24
C ALA A 19 -21.10 24.86 29.00
N GLN A 20 -21.88 23.81 29.25
CA GLN A 20 -21.45 22.65 30.01
C GLN A 20 -20.33 21.90 29.28
N ILE A 21 -19.17 21.81 29.92
CA ILE A 21 -18.00 21.11 29.38
C ILE A 21 -18.23 19.60 29.50
N ILE A 22 -18.14 18.89 28.37
CA ILE A 22 -18.35 17.45 28.28
C ILE A 22 -17.02 16.73 28.51
N THR A 23 -16.96 15.95 29.60
CA THR A 23 -15.79 15.15 29.98
C THR A 23 -15.87 13.74 29.42
N PHE A 24 -14.83 13.30 28.72
CA PHE A 24 -14.70 11.93 28.24
C PHE A 24 -14.06 10.99 29.27
N ASN A 25 -14.36 9.71 29.17
CA ASN A 25 -13.48 8.62 29.59
C ASN A 25 -12.99 7.89 28.32
N PRO A 26 -11.87 8.31 27.71
CA PRO A 26 -11.41 7.75 26.43
C PRO A 26 -11.14 6.24 26.49
N ALA A 27 -10.70 5.72 27.64
CA ALA A 27 -10.42 4.29 27.80
C ALA A 27 -11.68 3.40 27.75
N ALA A 28 -12.85 3.94 28.13
CA ALA A 28 -14.12 3.24 28.06
C ALA A 28 -14.93 3.57 26.79
N GLN A 29 -14.83 4.81 26.29
CA GLN A 29 -15.63 5.31 25.16
C GLN A 29 -14.95 5.11 23.79
N LEU A 30 -13.62 4.96 23.76
CA LEU A 30 -12.83 4.73 22.55
C LEU A 30 -11.97 3.46 22.70
N PRO A 31 -12.59 2.27 22.88
CA PRO A 31 -11.87 1.01 23.10
C PRO A 31 -11.09 0.54 21.87
N LEU A 32 -11.43 1.00 20.66
CA LEU A 32 -10.66 0.70 19.46
C LEU A 32 -9.48 1.66 19.35
N LYS A 33 -8.26 1.15 19.51
CA LYS A 33 -7.02 1.91 19.26
C LYS A 33 -6.78 2.10 17.77
N LEU A 34 -6.39 3.30 17.33
CA LEU A 34 -5.93 3.54 15.95
C LEU A 34 -4.62 2.81 15.69
N THR A 35 -4.60 1.94 14.69
CA THR A 35 -3.43 1.22 14.18
C THR A 35 -3.25 1.48 12.67
N PRO A 36 -2.09 1.15 12.06
CA PRO A 36 -1.83 1.36 10.64
C PRO A 36 -2.83 0.73 9.66
N THR A 37 -3.72 -0.16 10.12
CA THR A 37 -4.65 -0.92 9.28
C THR A 37 -6.13 -0.68 9.55
N ASN A 38 -6.52 0.01 10.63
CA ASN A 38 -7.93 0.10 11.06
C ASN A 38 -8.56 1.51 11.03
N PHE A 39 -7.90 2.49 10.39
CA PHE A 39 -8.29 3.90 10.42
C PHE A 39 -9.77 4.15 10.10
N ALA A 40 -10.37 3.47 9.13
CA ALA A 40 -11.80 3.64 8.81
C ALA A 40 -12.72 3.28 10.00
N SER A 41 -12.46 2.16 10.67
CA SER A 41 -13.23 1.71 11.83
C SER A 41 -12.98 2.58 13.06
N TRP A 42 -11.74 3.02 13.29
CA TRP A 42 -11.40 3.96 14.36
C TRP A 42 -12.07 5.33 14.15
N ARG A 43 -11.98 5.86 12.92
CA ARG A 43 -12.57 7.13 12.52
C ARG A 43 -14.08 7.10 12.74
N SER A 44 -14.74 6.05 12.26
CA SER A 44 -16.18 5.83 12.46
C SER A 44 -16.58 5.82 13.94
N GLN A 45 -15.79 5.17 14.81
CA GLN A 45 -16.03 5.19 16.26
C GLN A 45 -15.89 6.59 16.87
N LEU A 46 -14.83 7.33 16.54
CA LEU A 46 -14.62 8.69 17.07
C LEU A 46 -15.66 9.69 16.54
N GLU A 47 -15.94 9.69 15.24
CA GLU A 47 -16.94 10.56 14.62
C GLU A 47 -18.33 10.31 15.22
N THR A 48 -18.72 9.04 15.40
CA THR A 48 -19.99 8.69 16.06
C THR A 48 -20.05 9.20 17.51
N LEU A 49 -18.96 9.06 18.28
CA LEU A 49 -18.89 9.56 19.65
C LEU A 49 -19.01 11.09 19.70
N LEU A 50 -18.33 11.81 18.80
CA LEU A 50 -18.35 13.28 18.75
C LEU A 50 -19.68 13.81 18.24
N MET A 51 -20.33 13.17 17.26
CA MET A 51 -21.70 13.51 16.85
C MET A 51 -22.70 13.29 17.99
N GLY A 52 -22.57 12.19 18.75
CA GLY A 52 -23.43 11.88 19.89
C GLY A 52 -23.36 12.88 21.06
N PHE A 53 -22.35 13.76 21.07
CA PHE A 53 -22.19 14.85 22.04
C PHE A 53 -22.29 16.26 21.43
N ASP A 54 -22.63 16.40 20.14
CA ASP A 54 -22.60 17.66 19.38
C ASP A 54 -21.22 18.37 19.38
N LEU A 55 -20.15 17.58 19.29
CA LEU A 55 -18.75 18.01 19.33
C LEU A 55 -17.99 17.79 18.01
N ILE A 56 -18.65 17.29 16.96
CA ILE A 56 -18.03 17.04 15.65
C ILE A 56 -17.38 18.31 15.06
N GLY A 57 -17.97 19.47 15.34
CA GLY A 57 -17.50 20.78 14.87
C GLY A 57 -16.06 21.14 15.27
N PHE A 58 -15.52 20.53 16.34
CA PHE A 58 -14.14 20.73 16.76
C PHE A 58 -13.12 19.98 15.88
N ILE A 59 -13.52 18.92 15.17
CA ILE A 59 -12.64 18.15 14.28
C ILE A 59 -12.89 18.42 12.79
N ASP A 60 -14.10 18.82 12.38
CA ASP A 60 -14.37 19.27 11.01
C ASP A 60 -13.98 20.74 10.76
N GLY A 61 -13.89 21.55 11.82
CA GLY A 61 -13.49 22.97 11.77
C GLY A 61 -14.63 23.98 11.63
N SER A 62 -15.89 23.54 11.67
CA SER A 62 -17.07 24.41 11.70
C SER A 62 -17.24 25.17 13.02
N ASN A 63 -16.78 24.60 14.14
CA ASN A 63 -16.78 25.25 15.45
C ASN A 63 -15.50 26.10 15.63
N VAL A 64 -15.48 27.26 14.97
CA VAL A 64 -14.35 28.21 14.97
C VAL A 64 -14.12 28.80 16.37
N ALA A 65 -12.86 28.88 16.79
CA ALA A 65 -12.47 29.44 18.08
C ALA A 65 -12.98 30.90 18.27
N PRO A 66 -13.72 31.20 19.35
CA PRO A 66 -14.15 32.57 19.65
C PRO A 66 -12.95 33.51 19.91
N PRO A 67 -13.10 34.84 19.74
CA PRO A 67 -12.07 35.81 20.11
C PRO A 67 -11.65 35.65 21.58
N GLN A 68 -10.35 35.72 21.88
CA GLN A 68 -9.83 35.50 23.25
C GLN A 68 -10.28 36.58 24.25
N SER A 69 -10.54 37.79 23.76
CA SER A 69 -11.06 38.92 24.52
C SER A 69 -12.29 39.54 23.85
N ILE A 70 -13.09 40.22 24.65
CA ILE A 70 -14.24 41.02 24.24
C ILE A 70 -14.13 42.42 24.86
N SER A 71 -14.59 43.44 24.14
CA SER A 71 -14.65 44.80 24.66
C SER A 71 -15.94 44.99 25.46
N ALA A 72 -15.81 45.20 26.77
CA ALA A 72 -16.90 45.58 27.65
C ALA A 72 -16.54 46.93 28.28
N ASP A 73 -17.44 47.91 28.21
CA ASP A 73 -17.29 49.25 28.81
C ASP A 73 -15.97 49.97 28.46
N GLY A 74 -15.46 49.74 27.24
CA GLY A 74 -14.18 50.27 26.75
C GLY A 74 -12.93 49.51 27.19
N ALA A 75 -13.04 48.54 28.09
CA ALA A 75 -11.95 47.68 28.53
C ALA A 75 -11.92 46.35 27.77
N ALA A 76 -10.73 45.82 27.51
CA ALA A 76 -10.55 44.47 26.99
C ALA A 76 -10.66 43.44 28.13
N THR A 77 -11.72 42.65 28.13
CA THR A 77 -11.98 41.59 29.12
C THR A 77 -11.84 40.20 28.50
N ALA A 78 -11.53 39.18 29.31
CA ALA A 78 -11.32 37.82 28.80
C ALA A 78 -12.65 37.15 28.42
N ASN A 79 -12.71 36.53 27.24
CA ASN A 79 -13.95 35.94 26.73
C ASN A 79 -14.23 34.57 27.40
N PRO A 80 -15.34 34.40 28.16
CA PRO A 80 -15.69 33.11 28.75
C PRO A 80 -16.02 32.03 27.71
N ALA A 81 -16.53 32.41 26.53
CA ALA A 81 -16.82 31.46 25.44
C ALA A 81 -15.53 30.86 24.86
N TYR A 82 -14.48 31.66 24.65
CA TYR A 82 -13.17 31.15 24.25
C TYR A 82 -12.60 30.20 25.31
N ARG A 83 -12.71 30.55 26.60
CA ARG A 83 -12.24 29.70 27.70
C ARG A 83 -12.93 28.32 27.70
N ASN A 84 -14.24 28.28 27.43
CA ASN A 84 -14.99 27.01 27.38
C ASN A 84 -14.67 26.22 26.10
N TRP A 85 -14.62 26.87 24.93
CA TRP A 85 -14.17 26.27 23.66
C TRP A 85 -12.79 25.63 23.79
N PHE A 86 -11.82 26.36 24.34
CA PHE A 86 -10.44 25.89 24.52
C PHE A 86 -10.36 24.68 25.46
N ARG A 87 -11.14 24.66 26.55
CA ARG A 87 -11.20 23.50 27.45
C ARG A 87 -11.80 22.28 26.76
N GLN A 88 -12.83 22.46 25.93
CA GLN A 88 -13.45 21.36 25.19
C GLN A 88 -12.52 20.81 24.09
N ASP A 89 -11.87 21.67 23.31
CA ASP A 89 -10.85 21.30 22.33
C ASP A 89 -9.71 20.47 22.97
N LYS A 90 -9.20 20.87 24.14
CA LYS A 90 -8.12 20.13 24.81
C LYS A 90 -8.58 18.79 25.38
N LEU A 91 -9.85 18.64 25.77
CA LEU A 91 -10.43 17.35 26.14
C LEU A 91 -10.59 16.42 24.93
N ILE A 92 -11.00 16.95 23.77
CA ILE A 92 -11.10 16.19 22.51
C ILE A 92 -9.70 15.79 22.02
N LEU A 93 -8.71 16.69 22.07
CA LEU A 93 -7.31 16.41 21.74
C LEU A 93 -6.69 15.35 22.66
N HIS A 94 -7.06 15.36 23.95
CA HIS A 94 -6.68 14.30 24.89
C HIS A 94 -7.36 12.97 24.54
N ALA A 95 -8.66 12.95 24.25
CA ALA A 95 -9.38 11.76 23.83
C ALA A 95 -8.81 11.15 22.53
N LEU A 96 -8.53 11.99 21.53
CA LEU A 96 -7.78 11.64 20.32
C LEU A 96 -6.46 10.94 20.67
N ARG A 97 -5.58 11.61 21.43
CA ARG A 97 -4.28 11.06 21.86
C ARG A 97 -4.40 9.75 22.63
N CYS A 98 -5.40 9.60 23.50
CA CYS A 98 -5.66 8.35 24.23
C CYS A 98 -6.24 7.23 23.36
N SER A 99 -6.89 7.54 22.24
CA SER A 99 -7.45 6.56 21.29
C SER A 99 -6.45 6.04 20.25
N ILE A 100 -5.20 6.50 20.28
CA ILE A 100 -4.16 6.18 19.28
C ILE A 100 -3.17 5.17 19.87
N ASP A 101 -2.57 4.33 19.02
CA ASP A 101 -1.46 3.45 19.37
C ASP A 101 -0.11 4.19 19.47
N GLU A 102 0.80 3.70 20.30
CA GLU A 102 2.11 4.32 20.57
C GLU A 102 2.94 4.54 19.29
N SER A 103 2.82 3.64 18.30
CA SER A 103 3.51 3.75 17.01
C SER A 103 3.12 4.99 16.19
N ILE A 104 1.99 5.61 16.48
CA ILE A 104 1.43 6.77 15.75
C ILE A 104 1.42 8.04 16.63
N TYR A 105 1.54 7.91 17.95
CA TYR A 105 1.48 9.03 18.90
C TYR A 105 2.47 10.16 18.57
N SER A 106 3.69 9.80 18.13
CA SER A 106 4.76 10.74 17.78
C SER A 106 4.33 11.81 16.77
N PHE A 107 3.58 11.44 15.73
CA PHE A 107 3.11 12.37 14.70
C PHE A 107 2.08 13.39 15.23
N VAL A 108 1.29 13.00 16.23
CA VAL A 108 0.20 13.83 16.82
C VAL A 108 0.65 14.55 18.09
N SER A 109 1.85 14.24 18.61
CA SER A 109 2.41 14.83 19.83
C SER A 109 2.54 16.37 19.75
N ALA A 110 2.85 16.92 18.58
CA ALA A 110 3.02 18.36 18.34
C ALA A 110 1.73 19.12 17.97
N ALA A 111 0.60 18.42 17.78
CA ALA A 111 -0.68 19.05 17.42
C ALA A 111 -1.16 20.03 18.52
N SER A 112 -1.63 21.22 18.13
CA SER A 112 -2.03 22.27 19.07
C SER A 112 -3.53 22.21 19.42
N THR A 113 -4.36 21.82 18.45
CA THR A 113 -5.82 21.64 18.57
C THR A 113 -6.24 20.22 18.18
N ALA A 114 -7.48 19.84 18.50
CA ALA A 114 -8.11 18.63 18.00
C ALA A 114 -8.19 18.60 16.46
N ARG A 115 -8.45 19.76 15.84
CA ARG A 115 -8.45 19.92 14.37
C ARG A 115 -7.07 19.65 13.75
N ASP A 116 -5.99 20.15 14.33
CA ASP A 116 -4.62 19.87 13.85
C ASP A 116 -4.32 18.36 13.90
N ALA A 117 -4.64 17.73 15.04
CA ALA A 117 -4.44 16.31 15.26
C ALA A 117 -5.22 15.47 14.24
N TRP A 118 -6.47 15.85 13.98
CA TRP A 118 -7.33 15.22 12.99
C TRP A 118 -6.75 15.31 11.58
N LEU A 119 -6.37 16.51 11.12
CA LEU A 119 -5.80 16.75 9.80
C LEU A 119 -4.47 16.03 9.58
N ILE A 120 -3.63 15.91 10.62
CA ILE A 120 -2.40 15.11 10.59
C ILE A 120 -2.72 13.64 10.34
N LEU A 121 -3.70 13.07 11.07
CA LEU A 121 -4.11 11.68 10.93
C LEU A 121 -4.75 11.42 9.55
N GLU A 122 -5.69 12.26 9.11
CA GLU A 122 -6.29 12.16 7.78
C GLU A 122 -5.22 12.14 6.68
N LYS A 123 -4.22 13.04 6.75
CA LYS A 123 -3.12 13.10 5.78
C LYS A 123 -2.22 11.87 5.80
N LEU A 124 -1.85 11.37 6.99
CA LEU A 124 -1.04 10.16 7.14
C LEU A 124 -1.76 8.95 6.54
N TYR A 125 -3.02 8.76 6.90
CA TYR A 125 -3.79 7.60 6.48
C TYR A 125 -4.25 7.67 5.02
N ALA A 126 -4.50 8.85 4.46
CA ALA A 126 -4.68 9.02 3.02
C ALA A 126 -3.41 8.60 2.24
N SER A 127 -2.22 8.94 2.73
CA SER A 127 -0.96 8.55 2.08
C SER A 127 -0.70 7.04 2.14
N ASN A 128 -1.00 6.41 3.28
CA ASN A 128 -0.91 4.96 3.45
C ASN A 128 -1.97 4.20 2.64
N ALA A 129 -3.21 4.71 2.60
CA ALA A 129 -4.27 4.15 1.76
C ALA A 129 -3.88 4.20 0.29
N GLN A 130 -3.42 5.35 -0.23
CA GLN A 130 -2.97 5.47 -1.62
C GLN A 130 -1.79 4.54 -1.93
N SER A 131 -0.83 4.40 -1.00
CA SER A 131 0.27 3.44 -1.14
C SER A 131 -0.23 1.99 -1.22
N ARG A 132 -1.19 1.60 -0.36
CA ARG A 132 -1.80 0.26 -0.38
C ARG A 132 -2.65 0.01 -1.62
N ILE A 133 -3.44 0.99 -2.07
CA ILE A 133 -4.21 0.94 -3.32
C ILE A 133 -3.26 0.74 -4.51
N ASN A 134 -2.18 1.52 -4.59
CA ASN A 134 -1.17 1.39 -5.64
C ASN A 134 -0.44 0.03 -5.58
N HIS A 135 -0.15 -0.47 -4.38
CA HIS A 135 0.43 -1.81 -4.19
C HIS A 135 -0.51 -2.92 -4.68
N LEU A 136 -1.79 -2.88 -4.31
CA LEU A 136 -2.77 -3.89 -4.69
C LEU A 136 -3.14 -3.83 -6.18
N LYS A 137 -3.24 -2.63 -6.77
CA LYS A 137 -3.35 -2.45 -8.23
C LYS A 137 -2.08 -2.92 -8.96
N GLY A 138 -0.91 -2.78 -8.32
CA GLY A 138 0.34 -3.40 -8.79
C GLY A 138 0.36 -4.92 -8.66
N LYS A 139 -0.24 -5.50 -7.60
CA LYS A 139 -0.39 -6.94 -7.36
C LYS A 139 -1.31 -7.56 -8.41
N ILE A 140 -2.52 -7.02 -8.60
CA ILE A 140 -3.50 -7.54 -9.56
C ILE A 140 -3.04 -7.40 -11.03
N GLY A 141 -2.19 -6.42 -11.34
CA GLY A 141 -1.51 -6.30 -12.64
C GLY A 141 -0.32 -7.25 -12.86
N LYS A 142 0.14 -7.96 -11.82
CA LYS A 142 1.28 -8.89 -11.83
C LYS A 142 0.90 -10.34 -11.53
N ILE A 143 -0.32 -10.62 -11.07
CA ILE A 143 -0.82 -11.98 -10.89
C ILE A 143 -0.91 -12.64 -12.27
N THR A 144 -0.05 -13.64 -12.49
CA THR A 144 -0.06 -14.54 -13.64
C THR A 144 -0.27 -15.97 -13.15
N ARG A 145 -0.75 -16.84 -14.04
CA ARG A 145 -0.93 -18.26 -13.75
C ARG A 145 0.43 -18.93 -13.52
N GLY A 146 1.29 -18.90 -14.54
CA GLY A 146 2.51 -19.72 -14.59
C GLY A 146 2.14 -21.20 -14.55
N ASP A 147 2.90 -21.98 -13.78
CA ASP A 147 2.71 -23.42 -13.57
C ASP A 147 1.57 -23.76 -12.58
N ARG A 148 0.78 -22.77 -12.15
CA ARG A 148 -0.29 -22.93 -11.16
C ARG A 148 -1.61 -23.34 -11.81
N ASP A 149 -2.42 -24.09 -11.08
CA ASP A 149 -3.79 -24.45 -11.48
C ASP A 149 -4.67 -23.19 -11.65
N VAL A 150 -5.62 -23.20 -12.60
CA VAL A 150 -6.40 -22.00 -12.91
C VAL A 150 -7.27 -21.55 -11.74
N LEU A 151 -7.84 -22.48 -10.95
CA LEU A 151 -8.66 -22.11 -9.79
C LEU A 151 -7.84 -21.40 -8.72
N ALA A 152 -6.60 -21.83 -8.47
CA ALA A 152 -5.68 -21.15 -7.55
C ALA A 152 -5.35 -19.73 -8.04
N PHE A 153 -5.09 -19.57 -9.35
CA PHE A 153 -4.82 -18.28 -9.98
C PHE A 153 -6.01 -17.30 -9.91
N VAL A 154 -7.25 -17.75 -10.19
CA VAL A 154 -8.42 -16.85 -10.11
C VAL A 154 -8.79 -16.53 -8.66
N ASN A 155 -8.59 -17.45 -7.71
CA ASN A 155 -8.81 -17.16 -6.29
C ASN A 155 -7.83 -16.11 -5.74
N ASP A 156 -6.55 -16.14 -6.13
CA ASP A 156 -5.57 -15.07 -5.85
C ASP A 156 -6.07 -13.69 -6.36
N LEU A 157 -6.66 -13.70 -7.57
CA LEU A 157 -7.17 -12.51 -8.24
C LEU A 157 -8.43 -11.95 -7.54
N LYS A 158 -9.43 -12.80 -7.27
CA LYS A 158 -10.66 -12.44 -6.53
C LYS A 158 -10.35 -11.97 -5.11
N SER A 159 -9.43 -12.64 -4.41
CA SER A 159 -8.95 -12.23 -3.08
C SER A 159 -8.31 -10.83 -3.11
N THR A 160 -7.47 -10.55 -4.11
CA THR A 160 -6.85 -9.22 -4.29
C THR A 160 -7.86 -8.13 -4.68
N ALA A 161 -8.91 -8.47 -5.45
CA ALA A 161 -10.01 -7.57 -5.74
C ALA A 161 -10.88 -7.28 -4.50
N ALA A 162 -11.09 -8.27 -3.63
CA ALA A 162 -11.77 -8.10 -2.36
C ALA A 162 -10.96 -7.21 -1.38
N GLU A 163 -9.64 -7.36 -1.31
CA GLU A 163 -8.78 -6.42 -0.56
C GLU A 163 -8.95 -4.96 -1.03
N LEU A 164 -9.08 -4.75 -2.34
CA LEU A 164 -9.30 -3.42 -2.93
C LEU A 164 -10.70 -2.86 -2.62
N ALA A 165 -11.74 -3.70 -2.71
CA ALA A 165 -13.09 -3.32 -2.33
C ALA A 165 -13.21 -2.93 -0.85
N LEU A 166 -12.52 -3.64 0.06
CA LEU A 166 -12.45 -3.31 1.50
C LEU A 166 -11.79 -1.96 1.81
N ILE A 167 -11.03 -1.39 0.87
CA ILE A 167 -10.38 -0.08 0.99
C ILE A 167 -11.24 1.03 0.33
N GLY A 168 -12.37 0.67 -0.29
CA GLY A 168 -13.26 1.60 -1.00
C GLY A 168 -12.96 1.76 -2.49
N GLU A 169 -12.07 0.94 -3.06
CA GLU A 169 -11.64 1.00 -4.46
C GLU A 169 -12.00 -0.31 -5.21
N PRO A 170 -13.31 -0.66 -5.33
CA PRO A 170 -13.73 -1.92 -5.95
C PRO A 170 -13.30 -2.02 -7.43
N VAL A 171 -12.76 -3.18 -7.80
CA VAL A 171 -12.45 -3.52 -9.19
C VAL A 171 -13.74 -3.93 -9.89
N LYS A 172 -14.00 -3.41 -11.10
CA LYS A 172 -15.17 -3.81 -11.89
C LYS A 172 -14.97 -5.21 -12.47
N ASP A 173 -16.04 -5.97 -12.62
CA ASP A 173 -15.99 -7.35 -13.14
C ASP A 173 -15.32 -7.43 -14.51
N LEU A 174 -15.61 -6.47 -15.42
CA LEU A 174 -14.97 -6.38 -16.72
C LEU A 174 -13.45 -6.13 -16.63
N ASP A 175 -13.01 -5.29 -15.70
CA ASP A 175 -11.59 -5.04 -15.46
C ASP A 175 -10.94 -6.31 -14.88
N LEU A 176 -11.63 -7.01 -13.97
CA LEU A 176 -11.18 -8.27 -13.38
C LEU A 176 -11.06 -9.41 -14.40
N VAL A 177 -12.01 -9.50 -15.35
CA VAL A 177 -11.94 -10.38 -16.53
C VAL A 177 -10.72 -10.02 -17.40
N VAL A 178 -10.46 -8.74 -17.67
CA VAL A 178 -9.28 -8.30 -18.44
C VAL A 178 -7.97 -8.63 -17.71
N HIS A 179 -7.93 -8.54 -16.38
CA HIS A 179 -6.79 -8.96 -15.57
C HIS A 179 -6.61 -10.49 -15.58
N CYS A 180 -7.69 -11.26 -15.44
CA CYS A 180 -7.68 -12.72 -15.51
C CYS A 180 -7.17 -13.21 -16.88
N LEU A 181 -7.75 -12.70 -17.96
CA LEU A 181 -7.31 -12.97 -19.33
C LEU A 181 -5.82 -12.66 -19.51
N ARG A 182 -5.34 -11.49 -19.09
CA ARG A 182 -3.90 -11.13 -19.19
C ARG A 182 -2.97 -12.10 -18.46
N GLY A 183 -3.41 -12.71 -17.36
CA GLY A 183 -2.58 -13.58 -16.53
C GLY A 183 -2.50 -15.05 -16.98
N LEU A 184 -3.39 -15.51 -17.88
CA LEU A 184 -3.50 -16.94 -18.26
C LEU A 184 -2.36 -17.49 -19.12
N GLY A 185 -1.66 -16.64 -19.87
CA GLY A 185 -0.53 -17.03 -20.70
C GLY A 185 -0.90 -17.54 -22.10
N ASP A 186 0.10 -18.03 -22.82
CA ASP A 186 0.03 -18.27 -24.27
C ASP A 186 -0.80 -19.50 -24.68
N ASP A 187 -0.86 -20.54 -23.83
CA ASP A 187 -1.59 -21.79 -24.10
C ASP A 187 -3.11 -21.56 -24.23
N TYR A 188 -3.61 -20.48 -23.62
CA TYR A 188 -5.01 -20.12 -23.61
C TYR A 188 -5.43 -19.30 -24.85
N LYS A 189 -4.55 -19.01 -25.81
CA LYS A 189 -4.83 -18.16 -27.00
C LYS A 189 -6.13 -18.51 -27.76
N ALA A 190 -6.47 -19.80 -27.87
CA ALA A 190 -7.74 -20.21 -28.48
C ALA A 190 -8.96 -19.85 -27.61
N PHE A 191 -8.85 -19.98 -26.28
CA PHE A 191 -9.87 -19.56 -25.31
C PHE A 191 -10.13 -18.04 -25.38
N PHE A 192 -9.09 -17.19 -25.47
CA PHE A 192 -9.30 -15.73 -25.69
C PHE A 192 -10.13 -15.44 -26.95
N ALA A 193 -9.92 -16.21 -28.03
CA ALA A 193 -10.66 -16.03 -29.27
C ALA A 193 -12.15 -16.41 -29.10
N ALA A 194 -12.43 -17.53 -28.41
CA ALA A 194 -13.79 -17.95 -28.07
C ALA A 194 -14.51 -16.92 -27.15
N VAL A 195 -13.85 -16.47 -26.08
CA VAL A 195 -14.38 -15.43 -25.17
C VAL A 195 -14.66 -14.13 -25.93
N ARG A 196 -13.77 -13.72 -26.84
CA ARG A 196 -13.96 -12.51 -27.66
C ARG A 196 -15.11 -12.64 -28.66
N ALA A 197 -15.38 -13.85 -29.16
CA ALA A 197 -16.51 -14.12 -30.05
C ALA A 197 -17.87 -14.17 -29.31
N ARG A 198 -17.87 -14.53 -28.01
CA ARG A 198 -19.08 -14.60 -27.15
C ARG A 198 -19.70 -13.22 -26.84
N GLY A 199 -18.94 -12.14 -26.99
CA GLY A 199 -19.43 -10.75 -26.83
C GLY A 199 -19.42 -10.22 -25.39
N PRO A 200 -19.84 -8.96 -25.16
CA PRO A 200 -19.88 -8.35 -23.84
C PRO A 200 -21.02 -8.94 -23.00
N GLY A 201 -20.72 -9.37 -21.77
CA GLY A 201 -21.71 -9.93 -20.84
C GLY A 201 -21.21 -11.04 -19.92
N LEU A 202 -19.98 -11.55 -20.11
CA LEU A 202 -19.41 -12.54 -19.18
C LEU A 202 -19.20 -11.95 -17.78
N THR A 203 -19.70 -12.65 -16.77
CA THR A 203 -19.29 -12.48 -15.37
C THR A 203 -17.92 -13.12 -15.11
N VAL A 204 -17.36 -12.90 -13.92
CA VAL A 204 -16.11 -13.55 -13.50
C VAL A 204 -16.35 -15.03 -13.16
N GLU A 205 -17.59 -15.37 -12.83
CA GLU A 205 -18.12 -16.71 -12.55
C GLU A 205 -18.23 -17.51 -13.86
N ASP A 206 -18.92 -16.97 -14.89
CA ASP A 206 -18.97 -17.56 -16.24
C ASP A 206 -17.57 -17.87 -16.80
N LEU A 207 -16.61 -16.97 -16.53
CA LEU A 207 -15.23 -17.10 -16.96
C LEU A 207 -14.51 -18.24 -16.22
N VAL A 208 -14.72 -18.40 -14.91
CA VAL A 208 -14.12 -19.50 -14.12
C VAL A 208 -14.59 -20.85 -14.62
N ASP A 209 -15.89 -21.04 -14.79
CA ASP A 209 -16.45 -22.33 -15.20
C ASP A 209 -15.93 -22.71 -16.59
N SER A 210 -16.01 -21.77 -17.55
CA SER A 210 -15.48 -21.95 -18.91
C SER A 210 -13.96 -22.24 -18.94
N LEU A 211 -13.20 -21.71 -17.97
CA LEU A 211 -11.75 -21.92 -17.86
C LEU A 211 -11.39 -23.29 -17.29
N VAL A 212 -12.17 -23.81 -16.33
CA VAL A 212 -11.95 -25.14 -15.74
C VAL A 212 -12.22 -26.24 -16.77
N GLU A 213 -13.28 -26.09 -17.58
CA GLU A 213 -13.55 -26.98 -18.72
C GLU A 213 -12.38 -26.99 -19.71
N TYR A 214 -11.92 -25.81 -20.14
CA TYR A 214 -10.82 -25.70 -21.11
C TYR A 214 -9.47 -26.21 -20.54
N GLU A 215 -9.21 -26.08 -19.24
CA GLU A 215 -8.01 -26.68 -18.63
C GLU A 215 -8.10 -28.22 -18.58
N SER A 216 -9.29 -28.79 -18.41
CA SER A 216 -9.51 -30.25 -18.51
C SER A 216 -9.22 -30.77 -19.93
N ASP A 217 -9.68 -30.05 -20.96
CA ASP A 217 -9.43 -30.38 -22.37
C ASP A 217 -7.93 -30.31 -22.70
N LEU A 218 -7.22 -29.26 -22.26
CA LEU A 218 -5.77 -29.14 -22.45
C LEU A 218 -5.01 -30.30 -21.79
N LYS A 219 -5.34 -30.64 -20.53
CA LYS A 219 -4.75 -31.77 -19.79
C LYS A 219 -4.98 -33.10 -20.53
N SER A 220 -6.16 -33.29 -21.14
CA SER A 220 -6.51 -34.48 -21.93
C SER A 220 -5.76 -34.56 -23.27
N GLN A 221 -5.61 -33.44 -23.99
CA GLN A 221 -4.91 -33.40 -25.28
C GLN A 221 -3.42 -33.71 -25.12
N GLN A 222 -2.76 -33.17 -24.09
CA GLN A 222 -1.34 -33.47 -23.80
C GLN A 222 -1.11 -34.97 -23.55
N HIS A 223 -2.04 -35.64 -22.86
CA HIS A 223 -1.93 -37.07 -22.53
C HIS A 223 -2.13 -38.01 -23.73
N THR A 224 -2.53 -37.48 -24.89
CA THR A 224 -2.78 -38.25 -26.13
C THR A 224 -1.51 -38.43 -26.99
N ILE A 225 -0.42 -37.71 -26.71
CA ILE A 225 0.85 -37.81 -27.46
C ILE A 225 1.69 -39.00 -26.99
N ILE A 226 1.15 -40.21 -27.12
CA ILE A 226 1.93 -41.45 -27.05
C ILE A 226 2.56 -41.67 -28.44
N PRO A 227 3.91 -41.76 -28.57
CA PRO A 227 4.54 -41.97 -29.86
C PRO A 227 4.13 -43.34 -30.42
N THR A 228 3.33 -43.34 -31.49
CA THR A 228 2.83 -44.55 -32.11
C THR A 228 3.97 -45.31 -32.78
N ALA A 229 4.52 -46.31 -32.09
CA ALA A 229 5.63 -47.11 -32.57
C ALA A 229 5.23 -47.91 -33.81
N PHE A 230 5.73 -47.49 -34.99
CA PHE A 230 5.57 -48.23 -36.23
C PHE A 230 6.38 -49.54 -36.18
N TYR A 231 5.73 -50.63 -35.76
CA TYR A 231 6.29 -51.97 -35.82
C TYR A 231 6.37 -52.46 -37.28
N THR A 232 7.52 -52.25 -37.91
CA THR A 232 7.83 -52.82 -39.23
C THR A 232 8.11 -54.31 -39.11
N GLN A 233 7.10 -55.13 -39.45
CA GLN A 233 7.19 -56.59 -39.37
C GLN A 233 8.08 -57.17 -40.48
N GLY A 234 9.39 -57.21 -40.24
CA GLY A 234 10.38 -57.69 -41.20
C GLY A 234 10.29 -59.20 -41.46
N GLN A 235 9.66 -59.60 -42.56
CA GLN A 235 9.77 -60.96 -43.10
C GLN A 235 11.18 -61.19 -43.67
N ARG A 236 11.76 -62.37 -43.39
CA ARG A 236 13.04 -62.83 -43.95
C ARG A 236 12.80 -63.72 -45.17
N SER A 237 13.63 -63.57 -46.20
CA SER A 237 13.78 -64.56 -47.29
C SER A 237 15.13 -64.34 -47.99
N ASP A 238 15.96 -65.37 -48.06
CA ASP A 238 17.27 -65.37 -48.72
C ASP A 238 17.15 -65.51 -50.25
N GLY A 239 18.07 -64.90 -51.02
CA GLY A 239 17.86 -64.75 -52.48
C GLY A 239 19.06 -64.62 -53.45
N HIS A 240 20.31 -64.54 -52.99
CA HIS A 240 21.55 -64.53 -53.82
C HIS A 240 21.74 -63.38 -54.86
N PRO A 241 22.98 -63.12 -55.33
CA PRO A 241 23.30 -61.91 -56.12
C PRO A 241 23.50 -62.15 -57.63
N ARG A 242 23.28 -61.11 -58.44
CA ARG A 242 23.86 -60.98 -59.80
C ARG A 242 24.08 -59.52 -60.20
N SER A 243 25.26 -59.24 -60.76
CA SER A 243 25.58 -58.00 -61.50
C SER A 243 25.70 -58.33 -62.99
N PRO A 244 25.49 -57.34 -63.88
CA PRO A 244 26.58 -57.03 -64.80
C PRO A 244 26.80 -55.52 -65.04
N ARG A 245 27.91 -55.20 -65.73
CA ARG A 245 28.37 -53.84 -66.10
C ARG A 245 27.64 -53.28 -67.34
N GLY A 246 27.56 -51.95 -67.46
CA GLY A 246 27.29 -51.23 -68.71
C GLY A 246 27.45 -49.70 -68.57
N ALA A 247 28.24 -49.07 -69.47
CA ALA A 247 28.52 -47.63 -69.59
C ALA A 247 29.40 -47.39 -70.85
N PRO A 248 29.72 -46.16 -71.29
CA PRO A 248 29.17 -44.82 -71.02
C PRO A 248 28.18 -44.46 -72.18
N PRO A 249 28.01 -43.23 -72.76
CA PRO A 249 28.37 -41.83 -72.44
C PRO A 249 27.10 -40.96 -72.17
N SER A 250 27.00 -39.61 -72.26
CA SER A 250 27.86 -38.56 -72.87
C SER A 250 27.80 -37.16 -72.20
N GLN A 251 28.40 -36.19 -72.87
CA GLN A 251 28.71 -34.79 -72.51
C GLN A 251 27.80 -33.76 -73.24
N PRO A 252 27.95 -32.42 -73.02
CA PRO A 252 28.29 -31.67 -71.79
C PRO A 252 27.48 -30.34 -71.62
N TYR A 253 27.66 -29.62 -70.50
CA TYR A 253 28.00 -28.16 -70.39
C TYR A 253 27.93 -27.72 -68.90
N ARG A 254 28.43 -26.56 -68.45
CA ARG A 254 29.82 -26.09 -68.27
C ARG A 254 29.75 -24.80 -67.41
N GLY A 255 30.45 -24.70 -66.28
CA GLY A 255 30.43 -23.50 -65.41
C GLY A 255 30.84 -23.82 -63.96
N ALA A 256 32.13 -23.89 -63.62
CA ALA A 256 33.11 -22.79 -63.46
C ALA A 256 33.11 -22.17 -62.05
N SER A 257 33.97 -22.71 -61.18
CA SER A 257 34.50 -22.02 -59.97
C SER A 257 35.60 -21.00 -60.38
N PRO A 258 36.22 -20.22 -59.45
CA PRO A 258 37.42 -20.77 -58.78
C PRO A 258 37.83 -20.19 -57.40
N SER A 259 38.20 -21.10 -56.47
CA SER A 259 39.35 -20.96 -55.55
C SER A 259 39.29 -19.89 -54.41
N ARG A 260 40.19 -19.84 -53.40
CA ARG A 260 41.41 -20.63 -53.08
C ARG A 260 41.79 -20.56 -51.59
N GLY A 261 42.51 -21.58 -51.08
CA GLY A 261 43.43 -21.49 -49.91
C GLY A 261 42.77 -21.53 -48.53
N GLN A 262 42.88 -22.54 -47.64
CA GLN A 262 43.90 -23.55 -47.29
C GLN A 262 44.96 -23.11 -46.25
N GLN A 263 44.74 -23.59 -45.01
CA GLN A 263 45.69 -24.03 -43.96
C GLN A 263 46.84 -23.12 -43.48
N GLY A 264 46.95 -22.98 -42.16
CA GLY A 264 48.18 -22.55 -41.47
C GLY A 264 48.01 -22.50 -39.95
N LEU A 265 48.76 -23.32 -39.20
CA LEU A 265 48.93 -23.14 -37.75
C LEU A 265 49.97 -22.04 -37.51
N LEU A 266 49.83 -21.29 -36.40
CA LEU A 266 50.87 -21.21 -35.37
C LEU A 266 50.35 -20.53 -34.08
N GLN A 267 51.13 -20.63 -33.02
CA GLN A 267 50.81 -20.14 -31.67
C GLN A 267 51.23 -18.68 -31.48
N ARG A 268 50.56 -17.92 -30.58
CA ARG A 268 51.10 -17.48 -29.26
C ARG A 268 50.09 -16.59 -28.50
N ALA A 269 50.22 -16.57 -27.17
CA ALA A 269 49.31 -15.92 -26.21
C ALA A 269 49.32 -14.38 -26.22
N SER A 270 48.25 -13.75 -25.69
CA SER A 270 48.30 -12.91 -24.46
C SER A 270 46.92 -12.35 -24.01
N GLY A 271 46.64 -12.41 -22.70
CA GLY A 271 45.93 -11.39 -21.89
C GLY A 271 44.51 -10.89 -22.24
N PRO A 272 43.48 -11.20 -21.42
CA PRO A 272 42.18 -10.52 -21.45
C PRO A 272 42.02 -9.43 -20.36
N GLY A 273 41.19 -8.41 -20.63
CA GLY A 273 40.66 -7.48 -19.63
C GLY A 273 40.19 -6.13 -20.23
N PRO A 274 39.56 -5.23 -19.45
CA PRO A 274 39.11 -5.38 -18.06
C PRO A 274 37.58 -5.21 -17.87
N SER A 275 37.04 -5.71 -16.76
CA SER A 275 35.64 -5.47 -16.34
C SER A 275 35.49 -4.18 -15.50
N PRO A 276 34.35 -3.48 -15.55
CA PRO A 276 34.08 -2.35 -14.64
C PRO A 276 33.96 -2.76 -13.17
N LYS A 277 34.34 -1.86 -12.26
CA LYS A 277 34.33 -2.09 -10.80
C LYS A 277 32.94 -1.86 -10.19
N GLN A 278 32.50 -2.74 -9.30
CA GLN A 278 31.41 -2.45 -8.36
C GLN A 278 31.98 -1.85 -7.07
N ALA A 279 31.18 -1.03 -6.36
CA ALA A 279 31.55 -0.43 -5.08
C ALA A 279 31.22 -1.36 -3.90
N GLY A 280 32.04 -1.34 -2.85
CA GLY A 280 31.83 -2.13 -1.64
C GLY A 280 30.81 -1.50 -0.65
N PRO A 281 30.18 -2.30 0.22
CA PRO A 281 29.21 -1.82 1.21
C PRO A 281 29.87 -1.14 2.42
N GLY A 282 29.20 -0.13 2.97
CA GLY A 282 29.62 0.58 4.19
C GLY A 282 29.24 -0.15 5.49
N THR A 283 30.05 0.03 6.52
CA THR A 283 29.94 -0.64 7.83
C THR A 283 28.67 -0.24 8.62
N LEU A 284 27.92 -1.25 9.10
CA LEU A 284 26.85 -1.07 10.08
C LEU A 284 27.42 -0.93 11.51
N HIS A 285 27.20 0.21 12.15
CA HIS A 285 27.42 0.36 13.60
C HIS A 285 26.23 -0.22 14.38
N LYS A 286 26.49 -1.24 15.21
CA LYS A 286 25.51 -1.73 16.20
C LYS A 286 25.60 -0.90 17.48
N CYS A 287 24.61 -0.06 17.74
CA CYS A 287 24.40 0.53 19.06
C CYS A 287 23.49 -0.38 19.90
N CYS A 288 24.09 -1.26 20.71
CA CYS A 288 23.35 -1.93 21.78
C CYS A 288 23.21 -0.96 22.96
N PHE A 289 21.98 -0.68 23.39
CA PHE A 289 21.71 -0.11 24.70
C PHE A 289 20.67 -0.99 25.42
N SER A 290 21.06 -1.49 26.59
CA SER A 290 20.18 -2.21 27.51
C SER A 290 19.70 -1.26 28.59
N PHE A 291 18.41 -1.27 28.91
CA PHE A 291 17.84 -0.41 29.94
C PHE A 291 17.87 -1.12 31.31
N GLY A 292 18.68 -0.61 32.23
CA GLY A 292 18.55 -0.85 33.67
C GLY A 292 17.85 0.34 34.34
N PRO A 293 17.01 0.15 35.37
CA PRO A 293 16.22 1.23 35.94
C PRO A 293 17.03 2.08 36.94
N GLY A 294 17.05 3.39 36.76
CA GLY A 294 17.61 4.32 37.75
C GLY A 294 17.72 5.78 37.28
N LEU A 295 17.02 6.67 37.99
CA LEU A 295 17.25 8.12 38.09
C LEU A 295 17.32 8.96 36.79
N ILE A 296 16.19 9.63 36.53
CA ILE A 296 16.06 11.09 36.29
C ILE A 296 17.37 11.84 35.94
N SER A 297 17.42 12.43 34.74
CA SER A 297 18.07 13.74 34.55
C SER A 297 17.52 14.49 33.33
N ILE A 298 17.46 15.81 33.48
CA ILE A 298 16.94 16.77 32.49
C ILE A 298 17.96 16.95 31.36
N TRP A 299 17.49 17.06 30.12
CA TRP A 299 18.31 17.55 29.01
C TRP A 299 17.69 18.77 28.34
N HIS A 300 18.41 19.90 28.40
CA HIS A 300 18.21 21.04 27.52
C HIS A 300 18.76 20.72 26.12
N CYS A 301 18.14 21.30 25.08
CA CYS A 301 18.59 21.14 23.70
C CYS A 301 19.59 22.25 23.32
N PRO A 302 20.78 21.92 22.78
CA PRO A 302 21.76 22.90 22.34
C PRO A 302 21.78 23.09 20.80
N PHE A 303 21.93 24.34 20.35
CA PHE A 303 22.37 24.68 19.00
C PHE A 303 23.19 25.99 19.05
N VAL A 304 24.02 26.24 18.02
CA VAL A 304 25.00 27.36 17.93
C VAL A 304 26.22 27.19 18.87
N ALA A 305 27.36 27.81 18.53
CA ALA A 305 28.68 27.36 18.98
C ALA A 305 29.73 28.47 19.17
N ARG A 306 30.74 28.15 20.03
CA ARG A 306 32.10 28.75 20.14
C ARG A 306 32.20 30.19 20.71
N PRO A 307 33.39 30.63 21.20
CA PRO A 307 34.57 29.86 21.68
C PRO A 307 35.28 30.41 22.97
N LEU A 308 36.37 29.74 23.37
CA LEU A 308 37.53 30.19 24.19
C LEU A 308 37.56 29.98 25.73
N CYS A 309 38.80 29.95 26.24
CA CYS A 309 39.27 30.11 27.63
C CYS A 309 39.02 29.00 28.67
N ASN A 310 39.72 27.88 28.46
CA ASN A 310 40.70 27.31 29.40
C ASN A 310 40.86 27.98 30.80
N CYS A 311 40.63 27.25 31.90
CA CYS A 311 41.59 27.07 33.01
C CYS A 311 41.11 26.10 34.11
N SER A 312 42.07 25.51 34.82
CA SER A 312 41.91 24.47 35.86
C SER A 312 41.45 25.00 37.23
N ILE A 313 40.92 24.11 38.09
CA ILE A 313 41.41 23.85 39.46
C ILE A 313 40.76 22.55 40.04
N PHE A 314 41.31 22.02 41.12
CA PHE A 314 41.20 20.62 41.59
C PHE A 314 40.35 20.49 42.91
N PRO A 315 40.40 19.44 43.76
CA PRO A 315 39.19 18.78 44.26
C PRO A 315 38.80 19.11 45.72
N GLY A 316 37.70 18.51 46.19
CA GLY A 316 37.38 18.32 47.62
C GLY A 316 36.44 17.13 47.84
N PRO A 317 36.84 16.06 48.56
CA PRO A 317 36.03 14.87 48.78
C PRO A 317 35.33 14.83 50.15
N ASN A 318 34.31 13.97 50.26
CA ASN A 318 33.99 13.13 51.42
C ASN A 318 33.24 11.87 50.90
#